data_AF-A0A8K0CPI9-F1
#
_entry.id   AF-A0A8K0CPI9-F1
#
_cell.length_a   1.000
_cell.length_b   1.000
_cell.length_c   1.000
_cell.angle_alpha   90.00
_cell.angle_beta   90.00
_cell.angle_gamma   90.00
#
_symmetry.space_group_name_H-M   'P 1'
#
loop_
_entity.id
_entity.type
_entity.pdbx_description
1 polymer ?
#
loop_
_entity_poly.entity_id
_entity_poly.type
_entity_poly.pdbx_seq_one_letter_code
_entity_poly.pdbx_strand_id
1 'polypeptide(L)'
;MKAVIFLGIFLFAAVLAVNASDDDDDFKCTVGVNYKENRCNNCFCSPTHTLGCTLMACQSHQDPKLTNCARGTTWEEGCEKCWCTKQGTICTTDCGRVHNVKY
;
A
#
# COMPACT_ATOMS: atom_id res chain seq x y z
N MET A 1 -1.19 58.50 -6.41
CA MET A 1 -0.95 57.32 -5.56
C MET A 1 -2.09 57.26 -4.54
N LYS A 2 -2.69 56.08 -4.35
CA LYS A 2 -3.96 55.77 -3.65
C LYS A 2 -5.19 55.76 -4.57
N ALA A 3 -5.36 54.66 -5.30
CA ALA A 3 -6.63 54.25 -5.88
C ALA A 3 -7.32 53.32 -4.88
N VAL A 4 -8.56 53.62 -4.53
CA VAL A 4 -9.35 52.90 -3.53
C VAL A 4 -10.74 52.69 -4.11
N ILE A 5 -11.10 51.40 -4.21
CA ILE A 5 -12.45 50.81 -4.18
C ILE A 5 -13.32 51.06 -5.43
N PHE A 6 -13.25 50.12 -6.37
CA PHE A 6 -14.42 49.73 -7.15
C PHE A 6 -15.02 48.46 -6.55
N LEU A 7 -16.28 48.58 -6.16
CA LEU A 7 -17.20 47.51 -5.79
C LEU A 7 -17.13 46.36 -6.82
N GLY A 8 -16.72 45.19 -6.34
CA GLY A 8 -16.63 43.96 -7.13
C GLY A 8 -16.46 42.76 -6.21
N ILE A 9 -17.49 42.48 -5.41
CA ILE A 9 -17.60 41.26 -4.60
C ILE A 9 -17.93 40.11 -5.57
N PHE A 10 -17.31 38.95 -5.32
CA PHE A 10 -17.46 37.63 -5.93
C PHE A 10 -16.49 37.29 -7.09
N LEU A 11 -15.76 36.18 -6.88
CA LEU A 11 -15.03 35.33 -7.84
C LEU A 11 -13.49 35.32 -7.81
N PHE A 12 -12.88 35.42 -6.63
CA PHE A 12 -11.58 34.75 -6.37
C PHE A 12 -11.73 33.67 -5.28
N ALA A 13 -12.80 32.88 -5.38
CA ALA A 13 -12.98 31.65 -4.61
C ALA A 13 -12.55 30.39 -5.40
N ALA A 14 -11.67 30.57 -6.39
CA ALA A 14 -11.09 29.52 -7.20
C ALA A 14 -9.67 30.02 -7.49
N VAL A 15 -8.57 29.35 -7.16
CA VAL A 15 -8.30 27.92 -7.12
C VAL A 15 -7.17 27.73 -6.11
N LEU A 16 -7.51 27.28 -4.90
CA LEU A 16 -6.61 26.39 -4.17
C LEU A 16 -7.35 25.06 -4.06
N ALA A 17 -7.58 24.44 -5.22
CA ALA A 17 -7.63 23.00 -5.26
C ALA A 17 -6.22 22.54 -4.89
N VAL A 18 -5.93 22.47 -3.59
CA VAL A 18 -4.93 21.53 -3.10
C VAL A 18 -5.47 20.17 -3.55
N ASN A 19 -4.91 19.65 -4.64
CA ASN A 19 -5.05 18.25 -4.94
C ASN A 19 -4.47 17.56 -3.71
N ALA A 20 -5.34 17.02 -2.85
CA ALA A 20 -4.91 16.02 -1.89
C ALA A 20 -4.36 14.89 -2.76
N SER A 21 -3.03 14.86 -2.92
CA SER A 21 -2.34 13.73 -3.48
C SER A 21 -2.69 12.56 -2.57
N ASP A 22 -3.46 11.61 -3.10
CA ASP A 22 -3.97 10.44 -2.39
C ASP A 22 -2.90 9.90 -1.44
N ASP A 23 -3.27 9.76 -0.17
CA ASP A 23 -2.40 9.33 0.92
C ASP A 23 -1.59 8.10 0.51
N ASP A 24 -0.29 8.32 0.34
CA ASP A 24 0.73 7.31 0.04
C ASP A 24 1.02 6.50 1.30
N ASP A 25 0.03 5.75 1.80
CA ASP A 25 0.27 4.55 2.59
C ASP A 25 0.78 3.45 1.63
N ASP A 26 1.89 3.74 0.94
CA ASP A 26 2.62 2.78 0.14
C ASP A 26 3.23 1.78 1.10
N PHE A 27 2.70 0.57 1.07
CA PHE A 27 3.24 -0.56 1.80
C PHE A 27 4.78 -0.61 1.67
N LYS A 28 5.48 -0.55 2.80
CA LYS A 28 6.94 -0.73 2.86
C LYS A 28 7.25 -2.10 3.44
N CYS A 29 7.98 -2.91 2.68
CA CYS A 29 8.41 -4.21 3.14
C CYS A 29 9.58 -4.09 4.14
N THR A 30 9.72 -5.09 4.99
CA THR A 30 10.81 -5.23 5.95
C THR A 30 11.80 -6.27 5.46
N VAL A 31 13.10 -5.90 5.44
CA VAL A 31 14.17 -6.82 5.07
C VAL A 31 14.19 -8.02 6.01
N GLY A 32 14.30 -9.22 5.44
CA GLY A 32 14.31 -10.48 6.20
C GLY A 32 12.91 -11.05 6.53
N VAL A 33 11.84 -10.29 6.28
CA VAL A 33 10.46 -10.80 6.38
C VAL A 33 10.05 -11.41 5.04
N ASN A 34 9.39 -12.57 5.09
CA ASN A 34 8.87 -13.24 3.91
C ASN A 34 7.43 -12.83 3.64
N TYR A 35 7.13 -12.50 2.38
CA TYR A 35 5.81 -12.05 1.97
C TYR A 35 5.20 -12.95 0.90
N LYS A 36 3.88 -12.91 0.79
CA LYS A 36 3.12 -13.53 -0.30
C LYS A 36 2.18 -12.53 -0.94
N GLU A 37 2.27 -12.39 -2.25
CA GLU A 37 1.35 -11.59 -3.05
C GLU A 37 0.19 -12.48 -3.50
N ASN A 38 -1.04 -12.01 -3.28
CA ASN A 38 -2.28 -12.66 -3.69
C ASN A 38 -2.31 -14.16 -3.32
N ARG A 39 -1.78 -14.47 -2.13
CA ARG A 39 -1.63 -15.83 -1.56
C ARG A 39 -0.81 -16.81 -2.41
N CYS A 40 -0.14 -16.34 -3.46
CA CYS A 40 0.48 -17.17 -4.47
C CYS A 40 1.97 -16.84 -4.65
N ASN A 41 2.30 -15.67 -5.18
CA ASN A 41 3.68 -15.30 -5.49
C ASN A 41 4.49 -15.10 -4.22
N ASN A 42 5.67 -15.73 -4.15
CA ASN A 42 6.58 -15.51 -3.04
C ASN A 42 7.33 -14.21 -3.27
N CYS A 43 7.43 -13.39 -2.23
CA CYS A 43 8.04 -12.07 -2.34
C CYS A 43 9.12 -11.89 -1.27
N PHE A 44 10.18 -11.19 -1.66
CA PHE A 44 11.30 -10.83 -0.80
C PHE A 44 11.47 -9.31 -0.79
N CYS A 45 11.93 -8.79 0.35
CA CYS A 45 12.24 -7.38 0.49
C CYS A 45 13.73 -7.13 0.23
N SER A 46 14.06 -6.30 -0.75
CA SER A 46 15.43 -5.88 -1.03
C SER A 46 15.98 -4.97 0.08
N PRO A 47 17.31 -4.78 0.18
CA PRO A 47 17.91 -3.80 1.09
C PRO A 47 17.44 -2.35 0.88
N THR A 48 16.89 -2.03 -0.30
CA THR A 48 16.31 -0.71 -0.61
C THR A 48 14.81 -0.63 -0.28
N HIS A 49 14.28 -1.58 0.50
CA HIS A 49 12.86 -1.69 0.84
C HIS A 49 11.93 -1.83 -0.37
N THR A 50 12.44 -2.42 -1.45
CA THR A 50 11.66 -2.71 -2.66
C THR A 50 11.19 -4.16 -2.61
N LEU A 51 9.88 -4.38 -2.77
CA LEU A 51 9.32 -5.72 -2.82
C LEU A 51 9.53 -6.32 -4.22
N GLY A 52 10.19 -7.48 -4.29
CA GLY A 52 10.30 -8.29 -5.50
C GLY A 52 9.54 -9.60 -5.33
N CYS A 53 8.69 -9.96 -6.28
CA CYS A 53 7.87 -11.18 -6.24
C CYS A 53 8.21 -12.11 -7.40
N THR A 54 8.00 -13.42 -7.21
CA THR A 54 7.97 -14.40 -8.31
C THR A 54 6.83 -14.09 -9.29
N LEU A 55 6.89 -14.63 -10.51
CA LEU A 55 5.83 -14.50 -11.52
C LEU A 55 5.19 -15.86 -11.84
N MET A 56 4.58 -16.48 -10.82
CA MET A 56 3.87 -17.75 -10.98
C MET A 56 2.49 -17.52 -11.61
N ALA A 57 1.99 -18.53 -12.33
CA ALA A 57 0.62 -18.53 -12.81
C ALA A 57 -0.33 -18.82 -11.64
N CYS A 58 -0.95 -17.77 -11.11
CA CYS A 58 -1.77 -17.84 -9.91
C CYS A 58 -3.25 -18.00 -10.24
N GLN A 59 -3.84 -19.13 -9.87
CA GLN A 59 -5.29 -19.32 -9.97
C GLN A 59 -6.05 -18.33 -9.06
N SER A 60 -5.41 -17.86 -7.99
CA SER A 60 -5.95 -16.88 -7.05
C SER A 60 -6.28 -15.52 -7.66
N HIS A 61 -5.82 -15.21 -8.88
CA HIS A 61 -6.29 -14.02 -9.62
C HIS A 61 -7.79 -14.11 -9.97
N GLN A 62 -8.39 -15.29 -9.82
CA GLN A 62 -9.82 -15.51 -9.95
C GLN A 62 -10.58 -15.19 -8.66
N ASP A 63 -9.91 -14.96 -7.52
CA ASP A 63 -10.54 -14.51 -6.29
C ASP A 63 -10.50 -12.97 -6.21
N PRO A 64 -11.64 -12.29 -6.44
CA PRO A 64 -11.70 -10.84 -6.41
C PRO A 64 -11.32 -10.26 -5.05
N LYS A 65 -11.41 -11.03 -3.96
CA LYS A 65 -11.05 -10.56 -2.62
C LYS A 65 -9.56 -10.25 -2.50
N LEU A 66 -8.72 -10.94 -3.27
CA LEU A 66 -7.28 -10.77 -3.22
C LEU A 66 -6.79 -9.59 -4.07
N THR A 67 -7.51 -9.25 -5.13
CA THR A 67 -7.13 -8.13 -6.03
C THR A 67 -7.92 -6.86 -5.78
N ASN A 68 -9.14 -6.95 -5.24
CA ASN A 68 -10.07 -5.81 -5.08
C ASN A 68 -10.30 -5.45 -3.61
N CYS A 69 -9.27 -5.53 -2.79
CA CYS A 69 -9.28 -5.00 -1.43
C CYS A 69 -9.27 -3.45 -1.44
N ALA A 70 -9.64 -2.82 -0.33
CA ALA A 70 -9.59 -1.37 -0.20
C ALA A 70 -8.13 -0.90 -0.02
N ARG A 71 -7.60 -0.10 -0.94
CA ARG A 71 -6.20 0.35 -0.93
C ARG A 71 -5.80 1.02 0.38
N GLY A 72 -4.56 0.80 0.82
CA GLY A 72 -4.03 1.34 2.07
C GLY A 72 -4.52 0.62 3.33
N THR A 73 -5.56 -0.21 3.23
CA THR A 73 -6.02 -0.99 4.39
C THR A 73 -5.00 -2.04 4.80
N THR A 74 -4.93 -2.27 6.10
CA THR A 74 -4.11 -3.30 6.73
C THR A 74 -5.00 -4.11 7.67
N TRP A 75 -4.83 -5.42 7.69
CA TRP A 75 -5.58 -6.32 8.59
C TRP A 75 -4.71 -7.49 9.02
N GLU A 76 -5.21 -8.24 9.99
CA GLU A 76 -4.62 -9.49 10.44
C GLU A 76 -5.53 -10.65 10.02
N GLU A 77 -4.94 -11.72 9.51
CA GLU A 77 -5.61 -12.97 9.20
C GLU A 77 -4.85 -14.10 9.87
N GLY A 78 -5.38 -14.57 11.01
CA GLY A 78 -4.64 -15.46 11.89
C GLY A 78 -3.40 -14.77 12.47
N CYS A 79 -2.22 -15.27 12.13
CA CYS A 79 -0.92 -14.72 12.54
C CYS A 79 -0.26 -13.86 11.47
N GLU A 80 -0.87 -13.74 10.30
CA GLU A 80 -0.31 -13.00 9.19
C GLU A 80 -0.82 -11.56 9.25
N LYS A 81 0.08 -10.60 9.01
CA LYS A 81 -0.28 -9.22 8.75
C LYS A 81 -0.36 -9.02 7.25
N CYS A 82 -1.45 -8.42 6.79
CA CYS A 82 -1.76 -8.20 5.39
C CYS A 82 -1.99 -6.73 5.08
N TRP A 83 -1.62 -6.33 3.87
CA TRP A 83 -1.79 -4.99 3.32
C TRP A 83 -2.48 -5.06 1.97
N CYS A 84 -3.35 -4.08 1.70
CA CYS A 84 -3.91 -3.88 0.38
C CYS A 84 -3.10 -2.84 -0.39
N THR A 85 -2.48 -3.29 -1.47
CA THR A 85 -1.61 -2.48 -2.32
C THR A 85 -2.21 -2.33 -3.72
N LYS A 86 -1.52 -1.63 -4.61
CA LYS A 86 -1.89 -1.56 -6.04
C LYS A 86 -1.89 -2.91 -6.76
N GLN A 87 -1.15 -3.89 -6.25
CA GLN A 87 -1.04 -5.23 -6.84
C GLN A 87 -2.05 -6.21 -6.22
N GLY A 88 -2.91 -5.73 -5.31
CA GLY A 88 -3.77 -6.57 -4.48
C GLY A 88 -3.15 -6.79 -3.10
N THR A 89 -3.42 -7.95 -2.52
CA THR A 89 -2.99 -8.30 -1.16
C THR A 89 -1.52 -8.70 -1.09
N ILE A 90 -0.79 -8.13 -0.13
CA ILE A 90 0.53 -8.60 0.29
C ILE A 90 0.41 -9.03 1.75
N CYS A 91 0.79 -10.25 2.09
CA CYS A 91 0.73 -10.75 3.47
C CYS A 91 2.08 -11.27 3.92
N THR A 92 2.44 -11.10 5.19
CA THR A 92 3.55 -11.84 5.79
C THR A 92 3.24 -13.34 5.77
N THR A 93 4.26 -14.19 5.65
CA THR A 93 4.10 -15.66 5.73
C THR A 93 4.64 -16.25 7.02
N ASP A 94 5.25 -15.42 7.88
CA ASP A 94 5.95 -15.86 9.08
C ASP A 94 4.98 -16.02 10.26
N CYS A 95 4.15 -17.04 10.17
CA CYS A 95 3.44 -17.58 11.32
C CYS A 95 4.42 -18.39 12.19
N GLY A 96 4.91 -17.80 13.29
CA GLY A 96 5.56 -18.55 14.38
C GLY A 96 7.01 -19.05 14.14
N ARG A 97 7.75 -18.56 13.14
CA ARG A 97 9.19 -18.87 12.98
C ARG A 97 10.16 -17.92 13.70
N VAL A 98 9.69 -17.11 14.65
CA VAL A 98 10.58 -16.30 15.53
C VAL A 98 11.14 -17.14 16.70
N HIS A 99 11.14 -18.48 16.61
CA HIS A 99 11.59 -19.34 17.71
C HIS A 99 12.93 -20.07 17.50
N ASN A 100 13.66 -19.91 16.39
CA ASN A 100 14.95 -20.60 16.23
C ASN A 100 15.99 -19.83 15.38
N VAL A 101 16.16 -18.53 15.60
CA VAL A 101 17.40 -17.85 15.19
C VAL A 101 18.31 -17.80 16.40
N LYS A 102 19.07 -18.87 16.64
CA LYS A 102 20.23 -18.82 17.54
C LYS A 102 21.34 -18.06 16.80
N TYR A 103 21.74 -16.91 17.34
CA TYR A 103 23.03 -16.30 17.04
C TYR A 103 24.15 -17.08 17.73
#